data_AF-A0A661FWR2-F1
#
_entry.id   AF-A0A661FWR2-F1
#
_cell.length_a   1.000
_cell.length_b   1.000
_cell.length_c   1.000
_cell.angle_alpha   90.00
_cell.angle_beta   90.00
_cell.angle_gamma   90.00
#
_symmetry.space_group_name_H-M   'P 1'
#
loop_
_entity.id
_entity.type
_entity.pdbx_description
1 polymer ?
#
loop_
_entity_poly.entity_id
_entity_poly.type
_entity_poly.pdbx_seq_one_letter_code
_entity_poly.pdbx_strand_id
1 'polypeptide(L)'
;MVTEKTGRAGTRRCGGTVMTSLENIAVNVESFTGNVQPLLHEIRHALQRVAEGEAGTVIDLRSLPLAPGEEEQIETELGQGEIYAELYAEGTTTIRESSYPGVWFVTHSNAAQEIVSKFIEVTLCPDLLKSQQDDIEIGLERLDEHLSDSVETDADQYSANER
;
A
#
# COMPACT_ATOMS: atom_id res chain seq x y z
N MET A 1 -54.11 66.35 -6.69
CA MET A 1 -53.92 67.66 -7.36
C MET A 1 -52.46 68.03 -7.19
N VAL A 2 -51.61 68.38 -8.18
CA VAL A 2 -51.64 68.49 -9.66
C VAL A 2 -50.15 68.63 -10.11
N THR A 3 -49.61 68.18 -11.25
CA THR A 3 -50.09 67.42 -12.43
C THR A 3 -48.90 66.62 -13.03
N GLU A 4 -49.08 65.89 -14.14
CA GLU A 4 -47.98 65.23 -14.88
C GLU A 4 -47.03 66.22 -15.61
N LYS A 5 -45.84 65.75 -16.05
CA LYS A 5 -45.60 65.49 -17.49
C LYS A 5 -44.28 64.79 -17.85
N THR A 6 -44.42 63.76 -18.70
CA THR A 6 -43.56 63.37 -19.86
C THR A 6 -42.11 63.87 -19.90
N GLY A 7 -41.08 63.03 -20.04
CA GLY A 7 -41.01 61.81 -20.85
C GLY A 7 -40.51 62.13 -22.26
N ARG A 8 -39.23 61.87 -22.55
CA ARG A 8 -38.64 62.02 -23.89
C ARG A 8 -37.75 60.83 -24.22
N ALA A 9 -38.02 60.18 -25.35
CA ALA A 9 -37.26 59.04 -25.83
C ALA A 9 -35.87 59.43 -26.34
N GLY A 10 -34.91 58.53 -26.19
CA GLY A 10 -33.51 58.70 -26.62
C GLY A 10 -32.83 57.35 -26.77
N THR A 11 -33.14 56.65 -27.86
CA THR A 11 -32.63 55.31 -28.17
C THR A 11 -31.10 55.28 -28.28
N ARG A 12 -30.45 54.30 -27.64
CA ARG A 12 -29.40 53.52 -28.32
C ARG A 12 -29.17 52.14 -27.69
N ARG A 13 -28.74 51.24 -28.56
CA ARG A 13 -28.68 49.79 -28.42
C ARG A 13 -27.26 49.36 -28.09
N CYS A 14 -27.07 48.50 -27.09
CA CYS A 14 -26.00 47.49 -27.07
C CYS A 14 -26.41 46.37 -26.11
N GLY A 15 -26.42 45.13 -26.60
CA GLY A 15 -26.47 43.94 -25.74
C GLY A 15 -25.07 43.61 -25.25
N GLY A 16 -24.98 42.93 -24.10
CA GLY A 16 -23.72 42.59 -23.47
C GLY A 16 -23.92 41.64 -22.29
N THR A 17 -24.31 40.40 -22.59
CA THR A 17 -24.35 39.31 -21.60
C THR A 17 -22.91 38.90 -21.26
N VAL A 18 -22.42 39.29 -20.08
CA VAL A 18 -21.12 38.91 -19.52
C VAL A 18 -21.20 39.09 -18.00
N MET A 19 -20.84 38.19 -17.09
CA MET A 19 -20.60 36.73 -17.10
C MET A 19 -20.97 36.26 -15.68
N THR A 20 -21.41 35.01 -15.51
CA THR A 20 -21.46 34.40 -14.17
C THR A 20 -20.02 34.04 -13.77
N SER A 21 -19.43 34.72 -12.78
CA SER A 21 -18.07 34.39 -12.29
C SER A 21 -18.04 32.97 -11.75
N LEU A 22 -17.38 32.07 -12.50
CA LEU A 22 -16.96 30.74 -12.06
C LEU A 22 -15.43 30.75 -11.84
N GLU A 23 -14.96 31.69 -11.03
CA GLU A 23 -13.55 31.84 -10.63
C GLU A 23 -13.31 31.18 -9.27
N ASN A 24 -13.51 29.85 -9.21
CA ASN A 24 -12.73 28.96 -8.35
C ASN A 24 -13.04 27.48 -8.67
N ILE A 25 -12.39 26.96 -9.70
CA ILE A 25 -11.97 25.56 -9.67
C ILE A 25 -10.46 25.63 -9.52
N ALA A 26 -9.98 25.38 -8.30
CA ALA A 26 -8.56 25.19 -8.05
C ALA A 26 -8.17 23.85 -8.69
N VAL A 27 -7.82 23.89 -9.97
CA VAL A 27 -7.18 22.76 -10.65
C VAL A 27 -5.77 22.69 -10.09
N ASN A 28 -5.62 21.92 -9.01
CA ASN A 28 -4.33 21.55 -8.47
C ASN A 28 -3.67 20.61 -9.49
N VAL A 29 -3.01 21.19 -10.50
CA VAL A 29 -2.14 20.45 -11.41
C VAL A 29 -0.88 20.14 -10.62
N GLU A 30 -0.99 19.17 -9.72
CA GLU A 30 0.17 18.51 -9.15
C GLU A 30 1.00 17.99 -10.31
N SER A 31 2.27 18.35 -10.30
CA SER A 31 3.18 18.05 -11.40
C SER A 31 3.63 16.60 -11.30
N PHE A 32 2.69 15.69 -11.56
CA PHE A 32 2.95 14.28 -11.76
C PHE A 32 4.03 14.14 -12.83
N THR A 33 5.08 13.37 -12.54
CA THR A 33 6.14 13.07 -13.51
C THR A 33 5.60 12.25 -14.69
N GLY A 34 4.43 11.65 -14.50
CA GLY A 34 3.78 10.76 -15.46
C GLY A 34 4.27 9.32 -15.32
N ASN A 35 5.07 9.01 -14.29
CA ASN A 35 5.64 7.69 -14.05
C ASN A 35 4.65 6.68 -13.46
N VAL A 36 3.54 7.14 -12.86
CA VAL A 36 2.47 6.28 -12.31
C VAL A 36 1.89 5.34 -13.37
N GLN A 37 1.52 5.85 -14.55
CA GLN A 37 0.91 5.05 -15.62
C GLN A 37 1.85 3.99 -16.23
N PRO A 38 3.13 4.30 -16.55
CA PRO A 38 4.16 3.32 -16.87
C PRO A 38 4.32 2.23 -15.80
N LEU A 39 4.36 2.62 -14.52
CA LEU A 39 4.51 1.68 -13.41
C LEU A 39 3.31 0.71 -13.32
N LEU A 40 2.07 1.19 -13.44
CA LEU A 40 0.89 0.31 -13.52
C LEU A 40 0.95 -0.65 -14.72
N HIS A 41 1.46 -0.18 -15.86
CA HIS A 41 1.68 -1.03 -17.03
C HIS A 41 2.76 -2.10 -16.80
N GLU A 42 3.81 -1.78 -16.05
CA GLU A 42 4.85 -2.73 -15.63
C GLU A 42 4.29 -3.78 -14.66
N ILE A 43 3.55 -3.35 -13.63
CA ILE A 43 2.85 -4.24 -12.69
C ILE A 43 1.88 -5.18 -13.42
N ARG A 44 1.13 -4.68 -14.41
CA ARG A 44 0.26 -5.54 -15.25
C ARG A 44 1.07 -6.60 -16.01
N HIS A 45 2.20 -6.24 -16.61
CA HIS A 45 3.04 -7.21 -17.31
C HIS A 45 3.66 -8.23 -16.34
N ALA A 46 4.10 -7.79 -15.16
CA ALA A 46 4.60 -8.69 -14.12
C ALA A 46 3.51 -9.66 -13.63
N LEU A 47 2.26 -9.19 -13.44
CA LEU A 47 1.12 -10.02 -13.09
C LEU A 47 0.82 -11.07 -14.16
N GLN A 48 0.87 -10.68 -15.44
CA GLN A 48 0.67 -11.62 -16.54
C GLN A 48 1.75 -12.72 -16.51
N ARG A 49 3.02 -12.36 -16.31
CA ARG A 49 4.13 -13.31 -16.19
C ARG A 49 3.95 -14.28 -15.01
N VAL A 50 3.54 -13.79 -13.84
CA VAL A 50 3.23 -14.65 -12.68
C VAL A 50 2.04 -15.57 -12.95
N ALA A 51 0.99 -15.09 -13.63
CA ALA A 51 -0.15 -15.91 -14.04
C ALA A 51 0.22 -16.98 -15.09
N GLU A 52 1.23 -16.73 -15.92
CA GLU A 52 1.82 -17.70 -16.85
C GLU A 52 2.82 -18.67 -16.16
N GLY A 53 3.06 -18.50 -14.86
CA GLY A 53 3.93 -19.36 -14.05
C GLY A 53 5.41 -18.98 -14.06
N GLU A 54 5.76 -17.79 -14.56
CA GLU A 54 7.12 -17.29 -14.52
C GLU A 54 7.51 -16.70 -13.15
N ALA A 55 8.80 -16.40 -12.98
CA ALA A 55 9.33 -15.71 -11.81
C ALA A 55 8.71 -14.31 -11.65
N GLY A 56 8.36 -13.97 -10.40
CA GLY A 56 7.85 -12.67 -9.98
C GLY A 56 8.83 -11.51 -10.24
N THR A 57 8.35 -10.29 -10.01
CA THR A 57 9.11 -9.05 -10.26
C THR A 57 9.08 -8.18 -9.00
N VAL A 58 10.21 -7.56 -8.65
CA VAL A 58 10.31 -6.60 -7.55
C VAL A 58 10.64 -5.24 -8.13
N ILE A 59 9.88 -4.22 -7.74
CA ILE A 59 10.03 -2.84 -8.21
C ILE A 59 10.30 -1.94 -6.99
N ASP A 60 11.42 -1.22 -6.99
CA ASP A 60 11.79 -0.29 -5.91
C ASP A 60 11.23 1.11 -6.18
N LEU A 61 10.24 1.53 -5.39
CA LEU A 61 9.59 2.83 -5.53
C LEU A 61 10.51 4.00 -5.18
N ARG A 62 11.50 3.81 -4.29
CA ARG A 62 12.45 4.87 -3.90
C ARG A 62 13.58 5.03 -4.91
N SER A 63 13.79 4.04 -5.77
CA SER A 63 14.70 4.14 -6.92
C SER A 63 14.12 4.96 -8.08
N LEU A 64 12.79 5.10 -8.14
CA LEU A 64 12.08 5.82 -9.19
C LEU A 64 12.02 7.33 -8.89
N PRO A 65 12.19 8.20 -9.90
CA PRO A 65 11.98 9.64 -9.74
C PRO A 65 10.48 9.95 -9.70
N LEU A 66 9.85 9.72 -8.55
CA LEU A 66 8.46 10.05 -8.28
C LEU A 66 8.34 11.47 -7.71
N ALA A 67 7.32 12.22 -8.15
CA ALA A 67 6.93 13.47 -7.54
C ALA A 67 6.25 13.23 -6.18
N PRO A 68 6.31 14.19 -5.24
CA PRO A 68 5.51 14.14 -4.03
C PRO A 68 4.02 13.94 -4.38
N GLY A 69 3.39 12.93 -3.78
CA GLY A 69 2.00 12.53 -4.07
C GLY A 69 1.86 11.36 -5.05
N GLU A 70 2.84 11.08 -5.93
CA GLU A 70 2.74 9.93 -6.85
C GLU A 70 2.74 8.59 -6.12
N GLU A 71 3.50 8.45 -5.01
CA GLU A 71 3.46 7.24 -4.16
C GLU A 71 2.07 6.99 -3.55
N GLU A 72 1.40 8.05 -3.07
CA GLU A 72 0.04 7.97 -2.49
C GLU A 72 -1.00 7.66 -3.57
N GLN A 73 -0.83 8.21 -4.78
CA GLN A 73 -1.66 7.87 -5.93
C GLN A 73 -1.50 6.39 -6.31
N ILE A 74 -0.28 5.87 -6.38
CA ILE A 74 -0.02 4.44 -6.66
C ILE A 74 -0.67 3.54 -5.62
N GLU A 75 -0.56 3.88 -4.33
CA GLU A 75 -1.23 3.13 -3.25
C GLU A 75 -2.75 3.22 -3.31
N THR A 76 -3.30 4.37 -3.72
CA THR A 76 -4.75 4.57 -3.89
C THR A 76 -5.30 3.81 -5.10
N GLU A 77 -4.57 3.80 -6.21
CA GLU A 77 -4.96 3.12 -7.47
C GLU A 77 -4.84 1.59 -7.36
N LEU A 78 -3.83 1.08 -6.66
CA LEU A 78 -3.70 -0.36 -6.35
C LEU A 78 -4.57 -0.79 -5.16
N GLY A 79 -4.95 0.14 -4.29
CA GLY A 79 -5.84 -0.08 -3.17
C GLY A 79 -5.25 -0.99 -2.08
N GLN A 80 -6.13 -1.65 -1.33
CA GLN A 80 -5.79 -2.58 -0.26
C GLN A 80 -6.54 -3.91 -0.46
N GLY A 81 -5.80 -5.00 -0.31
CA GLY A 81 -6.30 -6.37 -0.36
C GLY A 81 -6.65 -6.92 1.03
N GLU A 82 -6.73 -8.25 1.11
CA GLU A 82 -7.17 -8.95 2.32
C GLU A 82 -6.01 -9.22 3.30
N ILE A 83 -4.78 -9.33 2.80
CA ILE A 83 -3.62 -9.77 3.57
C ILE A 83 -2.76 -8.57 4.03
N TYR A 84 -2.47 -8.55 5.33
CA TYR A 84 -1.55 -7.62 5.98
C TYR A 84 -0.71 -8.38 7.00
N ALA A 85 0.60 -8.15 7.01
CA ALA A 85 1.57 -8.78 7.89
C ALA A 85 2.64 -7.78 8.34
N GLU A 86 3.16 -8.00 9.55
CA GLU A 86 4.25 -7.21 10.12
C GLU A 86 5.37 -8.14 10.56
N LEU A 87 6.58 -7.87 10.08
CA LEU A 87 7.80 -8.56 10.46
C LEU A 87 8.63 -7.63 11.37
N TYR A 88 9.07 -8.17 12.50
CA TYR A 88 9.86 -7.45 13.50
C TYR A 88 11.30 -7.98 13.47
N ALA A 89 12.19 -7.27 12.78
CA ALA A 89 13.58 -7.67 12.56
C ALA A 89 14.48 -6.42 12.43
N GLU A 90 15.15 -6.03 13.53
CA GLU A 90 15.98 -4.81 13.65
C GLU A 90 15.29 -3.53 13.11
N GLY A 91 13.96 -3.50 13.23
CA GLY A 91 13.06 -2.57 12.55
C GLY A 91 11.68 -3.22 12.37
N THR A 92 10.82 -2.58 11.60
CA THR A 92 9.48 -3.09 11.27
C THR A 92 9.29 -3.09 9.77
N THR A 93 9.05 -4.28 9.19
CA THR A 93 8.68 -4.42 7.78
C THR A 93 7.20 -4.74 7.68
N THR A 94 6.44 -3.85 7.05
CA THR A 94 5.02 -4.01 6.75
C THR A 94 4.88 -4.62 5.36
N ILE A 95 4.15 -5.73 5.25
CA ILE A 95 3.84 -6.41 4.00
C ILE A 95 2.32 -6.40 3.82
N ARG A 96 1.83 -5.80 2.73
CA ARG A 96 0.40 -5.56 2.48
C ARG A 96 0.03 -5.95 1.06
N GLU A 97 -0.96 -6.81 0.89
CA GLU A 97 -1.51 -7.10 -0.44
C GLU A 97 -2.33 -5.91 -0.95
N SER A 98 -2.30 -5.68 -2.25
CA SER A 98 -3.18 -4.70 -2.92
C SER A 98 -4.56 -5.30 -3.25
N SER A 99 -5.48 -4.49 -3.76
CA SER A 99 -6.77 -5.00 -4.24
C SER A 99 -6.66 -5.93 -5.47
N TYR A 100 -5.48 -5.99 -6.09
CA TYR A 100 -5.10 -6.94 -7.13
C TYR A 100 -4.28 -8.08 -6.51
N PRO A 101 -4.81 -9.32 -6.47
CA PRO A 101 -4.12 -10.45 -5.87
C PRO A 101 -2.76 -10.71 -6.51
N GLY A 102 -1.76 -11.00 -5.68
CA GLY A 102 -0.39 -11.20 -6.15
C GLY A 102 0.41 -9.92 -6.41
N VAL A 103 -0.13 -8.73 -6.11
CA VAL A 103 0.64 -7.48 -6.00
C VAL A 103 0.73 -7.07 -4.54
N TRP A 104 1.95 -6.89 -4.05
CA TRP A 104 2.27 -6.69 -2.65
C TRP A 104 3.10 -5.43 -2.45
N PHE A 105 2.77 -4.63 -1.46
CA PHE A 105 3.61 -3.56 -0.96
C PHE A 105 4.47 -4.09 0.18
N VAL A 106 5.78 -3.87 0.09
CA VAL A 106 6.76 -4.19 1.14
C VAL A 106 7.43 -2.90 1.58
N THR A 107 7.09 -2.43 2.78
CA THR A 107 7.62 -1.19 3.36
C THR A 107 8.48 -1.52 4.56
N HIS A 108 9.78 -1.23 4.49
CA HIS A 108 10.71 -1.46 5.60
C HIS A 108 11.02 -0.14 6.32
N SER A 109 10.83 -0.15 7.64
CA SER A 109 11.09 0.97 8.54
C SER A 109 12.18 0.63 9.55
N ASN A 110 13.05 1.58 9.85
CA ASN A 110 14.09 1.42 10.86
C ASN A 110 13.51 1.43 12.29
N ALA A 111 14.37 1.20 13.29
CA ALA A 111 14.02 1.30 14.71
C ALA A 111 13.49 2.69 15.16
N ALA A 112 13.66 3.74 14.35
CA ALA A 112 13.11 5.07 14.59
C ALA A 112 11.75 5.32 13.89
N GLN A 113 11.15 4.27 13.30
CA GLN A 113 9.90 4.30 12.51
C GLN A 113 9.97 5.15 11.23
N GLU A 114 11.18 5.43 10.73
CA GLU A 114 11.37 6.08 9.43
C GLU A 114 11.39 5.02 8.33
N ILE A 115 10.62 5.23 7.26
CA ILE A 115 10.63 4.36 6.08
C ILE A 115 12.03 4.44 5.43
N VAL A 116 12.71 3.31 5.34
CA VAL A 116 14.04 3.15 4.73
C VAL A 116 13.94 2.66 3.29
N SER A 117 13.02 1.73 3.00
CA SER A 117 12.77 1.24 1.64
C SER A 117 11.30 0.87 1.44
N LYS A 118 10.85 0.93 0.18
CA LYS A 118 9.47 0.66 -0.21
C LYS A 118 9.46 0.01 -1.59
N PHE A 119 8.93 -1.21 -1.66
CA PHE A 119 8.91 -2.02 -2.87
C PHE A 119 7.49 -2.44 -3.22
N ILE A 120 7.26 -2.69 -4.52
CA ILE A 120 6.13 -3.47 -5.00
C ILE A 120 6.67 -4.81 -5.48
N GLU A 121 6.24 -5.89 -4.83
CA GLU A 121 6.52 -7.26 -5.27
C GLU A 121 5.30 -7.81 -6.01
N VAL A 122 5.51 -8.34 -7.21
CA VAL A 122 4.48 -9.02 -7.99
C VAL A 122 4.83 -10.52 -8.00
N THR A 123 4.16 -11.29 -7.16
CA THR A 123 4.47 -12.68 -6.82
C THR A 123 3.27 -13.36 -6.16
N LEU A 124 3.24 -14.71 -6.15
CA LEU A 124 2.20 -15.47 -5.44
C LEU A 124 2.29 -15.32 -3.91
N CYS A 125 3.50 -15.17 -3.38
CA CYS A 125 3.77 -14.97 -1.96
C CYS A 125 5.19 -14.36 -1.81
N PRO A 126 5.33 -13.17 -1.17
CA PRO A 126 6.62 -12.56 -0.85
C PRO A 126 7.55 -13.52 -0.12
N ASP A 127 8.84 -13.51 -0.49
CA ASP A 127 9.82 -14.40 0.14
C ASP A 127 10.03 -14.09 1.63
N LEU A 128 9.82 -12.84 2.04
CA LEU A 128 9.86 -12.40 3.44
C LEU A 128 8.76 -13.01 4.34
N LEU A 129 7.70 -13.60 3.76
CA LEU A 129 6.66 -14.33 4.51
C LEU A 129 6.94 -15.83 4.64
N LYS A 130 7.99 -16.35 3.98
CA LYS A 130 8.33 -17.77 4.01
C LYS A 130 9.32 -18.02 5.15
N SER A 131 8.96 -18.91 6.08
CA SER A 131 9.89 -19.39 7.10
C SER A 131 11.14 -19.97 6.44
N GLN A 132 12.32 -19.65 6.97
CA GLN A 132 13.57 -20.21 6.48
C GLN A 132 13.69 -21.68 6.92
N GLN A 133 14.39 -22.50 6.14
CA GLN A 133 14.56 -23.92 6.45
C GLN A 133 15.24 -24.11 7.81
N ASP A 134 16.29 -23.35 8.09
CA ASP A 134 17.04 -23.34 9.35
C ASP A 134 16.13 -22.99 10.55
N ASP A 135 15.23 -22.01 10.40
CA ASP A 135 14.25 -21.64 11.45
C ASP A 135 13.24 -22.77 11.72
N ILE A 136 12.85 -23.52 10.69
CA ILE A 136 11.95 -24.69 10.81
C ILE A 136 12.67 -25.82 11.54
N GLU A 137 13.94 -26.06 11.25
CA GLU A 137 14.75 -27.09 11.91
C GLU A 137 14.97 -26.78 13.39
N ILE A 138 15.32 -25.53 13.74
CA ILE A 138 15.37 -25.04 15.12
C ILE A 138 13.99 -25.14 15.81
N GLY A 139 12.92 -24.86 15.06
CA GLY A 139 11.54 -25.00 15.55
C GLY A 139 11.16 -26.44 15.87
N LEU A 140 11.64 -27.41 15.08
CA LEU A 140 11.45 -28.84 15.31
C LEU A 140 12.22 -29.32 16.54
N GLU A 141 13.51 -29.00 16.66
CA GLU A 141 14.34 -29.37 17.82
C GLU A 141 13.71 -28.88 19.13
N ARG A 142 13.28 -27.61 19.18
CA ARG A 142 12.62 -27.01 20.34
C ARG A 142 11.27 -27.65 20.68
N LEU A 143 10.56 -28.20 19.70
CA LEU A 143 9.30 -28.91 19.92
C LEU A 143 9.56 -30.33 20.46
N ASP A 144 10.57 -31.01 19.93
CA ASP A 144 10.99 -32.33 20.42
C ASP A 144 11.47 -32.26 21.87
N GLU A 145 12.29 -31.25 22.23
CA GLU A 145 12.71 -30.97 23.62
C GLU A 145 11.51 -30.78 24.55
N HIS A 146 10.54 -29.94 24.15
CA HIS A 146 9.34 -29.69 24.94
C HIS A 146 8.48 -30.94 25.15
N LEU A 147 8.41 -31.81 24.13
CA LEU A 147 7.71 -33.09 24.23
C LEU A 147 8.45 -34.06 25.15
N SER A 148 9.79 -34.13 25.14
CA SER A 148 10.54 -34.97 26.09
C SER A 148 10.39 -34.53 27.55
N ASP A 149 10.50 -33.23 27.84
CA ASP A 149 10.36 -32.69 29.21
C ASP A 149 8.96 -33.00 29.80
N SER A 150 7.93 -32.98 28.96
CA SER A 150 6.56 -33.31 29.37
C SER A 150 6.39 -34.77 29.81
N VAL A 151 7.22 -35.69 29.30
CA VAL A 151 7.15 -37.13 29.62
C VAL A 151 7.88 -37.46 30.93
N GLU A 152 8.96 -36.76 31.27
CA GLU A 152 9.64 -36.95 32.56
C GLU A 152 8.81 -36.43 33.74
N THR A 153 8.05 -35.35 33.53
CA THR A 153 7.24 -34.71 34.59
C THR A 153 6.14 -35.63 35.14
N ASP A 154 5.53 -36.47 34.30
CA ASP A 154 4.50 -37.44 34.71
C ASP A 154 5.08 -38.66 35.48
N ALA A 155 6.36 -38.98 35.28
CA ALA A 155 7.01 -40.15 35.90
C ALA A 155 7.33 -39.93 37.40
N ASP A 156 7.74 -38.71 37.77
CA ASP A 156 8.04 -38.36 39.16
C ASP A 156 6.78 -38.30 40.04
N GLN A 157 5.63 -37.94 39.45
CA GLN A 157 4.39 -37.75 40.21
C GLN A 157 3.78 -39.06 40.74
N TYR A 158 4.13 -40.21 40.15
CA TYR A 158 3.78 -41.54 40.69
C TYR A 158 4.72 -42.04 41.79
N SER A 159 5.97 -41.58 41.82
CA SER A 159 6.98 -42.02 42.80
C SER A 159 6.79 -41.40 44.20
N ALA A 160 6.01 -40.32 44.31
CA ALA A 160 5.78 -39.60 45.56
C ALA A 160 4.64 -40.16 46.42
N ASN A 161 3.82 -41.07 45.90
CA ASN A 161 2.56 -41.51 46.54
C ASN A 161 2.64 -42.89 47.22
N GLU A 162 3.84 -43.45 47.39
CA GLU A 162 4.10 -44.76 48.03
C GLU A 162 4.85 -44.67 49.39
N ARG A 163 4.55 -43.64 50.20
CA ARG A 163 5.05 -43.52 51.60
C ARG A 163 4.00 -43.04 52.58
#